data_AF-A0ABD0Q8N7-F1
#
_entry.id   AF-A0ABD0Q8N7-F1
#
_cell.length_a   1.000
_cell.length_b   1.000
_cell.length_c   1.000
_cell.angle_alpha   90.00
_cell.angle_beta   90.00
_cell.angle_gamma   90.00
#
_symmetry.space_group_name_H-M   'P 1'
#
loop_
_entity.id
_entity.type
_entity.pdbx_description
1 polymer ?
#
loop_
_entity_poly.entity_id
_entity_poly.type
_entity_poly.pdbx_seq_one_letter_code
_entity_poly.pdbx_strand_id
1 'polypeptide(L)'
;VVECFPVQWFSSLKGQQTLPQLENFCRYLKHLASSLYRSCVAGSDVEKRNVRDHIKEVVRLLGRLNALDHVIAVASEHGIKDIKTLLENK
;
A
#
# COMPACT_ATOMS: atom_id res chain seq x y z
N VAL A 1 -1.56 -5.99 -11.92
CA VAL A 1 -2.86 -5.26 -11.97
C VAL A 1 -2.66 -3.76 -11.82
N VAL A 2 -2.12 -3.24 -10.71
CA VAL A 2 -1.88 -1.79 -10.53
C VAL A 2 -1.06 -1.19 -11.67
N GLU A 3 -0.03 -1.91 -12.11
CA GLU A 3 0.84 -1.53 -13.23
C GLU A 3 0.14 -1.36 -14.57
N CYS A 4 -1.05 -1.94 -14.72
CA CYS A 4 -1.81 -1.85 -15.95
C CYS A 4 -2.63 -0.55 -16.03
N PHE A 5 -2.76 0.20 -14.93
CA PHE A 5 -3.50 1.47 -14.95
C PHE A 5 -2.64 2.60 -15.53
N PRO A 6 -3.19 3.42 -16.44
CA PRO A 6 -2.48 4.57 -16.97
C PRO A 6 -2.12 5.57 -15.86
N VAL A 7 -0.83 5.91 -15.73
CA VAL A 7 -0.34 6.86 -14.70
C VAL A 7 -1.04 8.22 -14.79
N GLN A 8 -1.41 8.64 -16.00
CA GLN A 8 -2.15 9.87 -16.28
C GLN A 8 -3.52 9.95 -15.57
N TRP A 9 -4.15 8.81 -15.23
CA TRP A 9 -5.40 8.78 -14.48
C TRP A 9 -5.26 9.37 -13.06
N PHE A 10 -4.06 9.33 -12.51
CA PHE A 10 -3.77 9.76 -11.15
C PHE A 10 -3.04 11.11 -11.10
N SER A 11 -2.47 11.55 -12.21
CA SER A 11 -1.57 12.72 -12.26
C SER A 11 -2.27 14.06 -12.01
N SER A 12 -3.58 14.15 -12.27
CA SER A 12 -4.39 15.35 -12.07
C SER A 12 -5.17 15.36 -10.76
N LEU A 13 -5.11 14.28 -9.98
CA LEU A 13 -5.82 14.19 -8.71
C LEU A 13 -5.20 15.14 -7.69
N LYS A 14 -6.07 15.92 -7.03
CA LYS A 14 -5.70 16.79 -5.92
C LYS A 14 -6.12 16.13 -4.61
N GLY A 15 -5.26 16.21 -3.61
CA GLY A 15 -5.53 15.65 -2.28
C GLY A 15 -5.06 14.20 -2.15
N GLN A 16 -5.59 13.52 -1.13
CA GLN A 16 -5.08 12.24 -0.65
C GLN A 16 -5.87 11.01 -1.12
N GLN A 17 -6.88 11.20 -1.97
CA GLN A 17 -7.81 10.13 -2.37
C GLN A 17 -7.54 9.65 -3.79
N THR A 18 -7.83 8.37 -4.02
CA THR A 18 -7.79 7.73 -5.34
C THR A 18 -9.06 8.03 -6.16
N LEU A 19 -9.16 7.46 -7.37
CA LEU A 19 -10.39 7.48 -8.15
C LEU A 19 -11.50 6.72 -7.42
N PRO A 20 -12.74 7.24 -7.34
CA PRO A 20 -13.85 6.56 -6.67
C PRO A 20 -14.07 5.11 -7.12
N GLN A 21 -13.82 4.81 -8.39
CA GLN A 21 -13.97 3.48 -8.99
C GLN A 21 -12.92 2.48 -8.47
N LEU A 22 -11.79 2.95 -7.96
CA LEU A 22 -10.70 2.13 -7.43
C LEU A 22 -10.69 2.06 -5.90
N GLU A 23 -11.62 2.75 -5.24
CA GLU A 23 -11.67 2.82 -3.78
C GLU A 23 -11.86 1.43 -3.13
N ASN A 24 -12.74 0.59 -3.70
CA ASN A 24 -12.91 -0.80 -3.21
C ASN A 24 -11.64 -1.63 -3.39
N PHE A 25 -10.90 -1.39 -4.46
CA PHE A 25 -9.63 -2.07 -4.69
C PHE A 25 -8.56 -1.60 -3.68
N CYS A 26 -8.51 -0.31 -3.36
CA CYS A 26 -7.61 0.21 -2.32
C CYS A 26 -7.94 -0.33 -0.93
N ARG A 27 -9.23 -0.45 -0.57
CA ARG A 27 -9.65 -1.12 0.67
C ARG A 27 -9.26 -2.58 0.71
N TYR A 28 -9.35 -3.29 -0.41
CA TYR A 28 -8.88 -4.66 -0.51
C TYR A 28 -7.37 -4.74 -0.28
N LEU A 29 -6.57 -3.87 -0.91
CA LEU A 29 -5.12 -3.83 -0.71
C LEU A 29 -4.74 -3.56 0.76
N LYS A 30 -5.43 -2.61 1.41
CA LYS A 30 -5.29 -2.40 2.87
C LYS A 30 -5.59 -3.68 3.65
N HIS A 31 -6.73 -4.33 3.37
CA HIS A 31 -7.11 -5.56 4.06
C HIS A 31 -6.12 -6.71 3.81
N LEU A 32 -5.54 -6.78 2.61
CA LEU A 32 -4.49 -7.74 2.28
C LEU A 32 -3.25 -7.54 3.16
N ALA A 33 -2.80 -6.30 3.37
CA ALA A 33 -1.69 -6.02 4.30
C ALA A 33 -1.99 -6.52 5.72
N SER A 34 -3.17 -6.23 6.26
CA SER A 34 -3.58 -6.72 7.60
C SER A 34 -3.65 -8.25 7.65
N SER A 35 -4.13 -8.90 6.58
CA SER A 35 -4.22 -10.36 6.49
C SER A 35 -2.84 -11.02 6.39
N LEU A 36 -1.93 -10.45 5.58
CA LEU A 36 -0.54 -10.90 5.49
C LEU A 36 0.15 -10.81 6.85
N TYR A 37 0.03 -9.67 7.54
CA TYR A 37 0.59 -9.49 8.87
C TYR A 37 0.08 -10.55 9.87
N ARG A 38 -1.24 -10.78 9.92
CA ARG A 38 -1.85 -11.78 10.81
C ARG A 38 -1.37 -13.20 10.50
N SER A 39 -1.16 -13.52 9.23
CA SER A 39 -0.73 -14.85 8.81
C SER A 39 0.67 -15.24 9.31
N CYS A 40 1.57 -14.26 9.54
CA CYS A 40 2.94 -14.52 9.96
C CYS A 40 3.24 -14.24 11.44
N VAL A 41 2.24 -13.91 12.27
CA VAL A 41 2.47 -13.55 13.69
C VAL A 41 3.21 -14.65 14.46
N ALA A 42 2.81 -15.90 14.24
CA ALA A 42 3.44 -17.09 14.82
C ALA A 42 4.54 -17.70 13.92
N GLY A 43 4.88 -17.05 12.81
CA GLY A 43 5.91 -17.50 11.88
C GLY A 43 7.33 -17.21 12.38
N SER A 44 8.29 -17.77 11.64
CA SER A 44 9.72 -17.52 11.80
C SER A 44 10.10 -16.06 11.52
N ASP A 45 11.28 -15.64 11.99
CA ASP A 45 11.79 -14.30 11.73
C ASP A 45 11.97 -14.01 10.23
N VAL A 46 12.28 -15.05 9.44
CA VAL A 46 12.40 -14.94 7.98
C VAL A 46 11.04 -14.64 7.37
N GLU A 47 9.99 -15.37 7.76
CA GLU A 47 8.62 -15.13 7.28
C GLU A 47 8.12 -13.74 7.66
N LYS A 48 8.38 -13.30 8.91
CA LYS A 48 8.02 -11.95 9.37
C LYS A 48 8.72 -10.86 8.56
N ARG A 49 10.01 -11.03 8.23
CA ARG A 49 10.74 -10.08 7.37
C ARG A 49 10.16 -10.06 5.96
N ASN A 50 9.91 -11.21 5.37
CA ASN A 50 9.32 -11.32 4.04
C ASN A 50 7.94 -10.65 3.99
N VAL A 51 7.06 -10.93 4.95
CA VAL A 51 5.75 -10.28 5.02
C VAL A 51 5.88 -8.76 5.18
N ARG A 52 6.82 -8.28 5.98
CA ARG A 52 7.07 -6.84 6.11
C ARG A 52 7.43 -6.20 4.77
N ASP A 53 8.21 -6.87 3.93
CA ASP A 53 8.53 -6.37 2.59
C ASP A 53 7.33 -6.41 1.64
N HIS A 54 6.45 -7.41 1.75
CA HIS A 54 5.18 -7.43 1.02
C HIS A 54 4.24 -6.29 1.44
N ILE A 55 4.18 -5.95 2.74
CA ILE A 55 3.38 -4.81 3.21
C ILE A 55 3.94 -3.49 2.68
N LYS A 56 5.28 -3.33 2.62
CA LYS A 56 5.88 -2.15 1.95
C LYS A 56 5.49 -2.09 0.48
N GLU A 57 5.40 -3.22 -0.19
CA GLU A 57 4.94 -3.26 -1.58
C GLU A 57 3.47 -2.84 -1.72
N VAL A 58 2.59 -3.28 -0.82
CA VAL A 58 1.21 -2.79 -0.75
C VAL A 58 1.17 -1.27 -0.59
N VAL A 59 2.04 -0.68 0.24
CA VAL A 59 2.16 0.78 0.39
C VAL A 59 2.55 1.44 -0.93
N ARG A 60 3.52 0.89 -1.67
CA ARG A 60 3.91 1.42 -3.00
C ARG A 60 2.75 1.36 -3.99
N LEU A 61 2.05 0.23 -4.04
CA LEU A 61 0.90 0.03 -4.91
C LEU A 61 -0.22 1.04 -4.63
N LEU A 62 -0.56 1.28 -3.35
CA LEU A 62 -1.52 2.30 -2.96
C LEU A 62 -1.07 3.71 -3.36
N GLY A 63 0.23 4.01 -3.18
CA GLY A 63 0.82 5.28 -3.61
C GLY A 63 0.69 5.54 -5.10
N ARG A 64 0.94 4.51 -5.94
CA ARG A 64 0.76 4.59 -7.40
C ARG A 64 -0.68 4.89 -7.82
N LEU A 65 -1.65 4.55 -6.99
CA LEU A 65 -3.07 4.83 -7.20
C LEU A 65 -3.52 6.18 -6.63
N ASN A 66 -2.60 7.01 -6.12
CA ASN A 66 -2.89 8.24 -5.36
C ASN A 66 -3.77 8.00 -4.11
N ALA A 67 -3.78 6.79 -3.56
CA ALA A 67 -4.54 6.42 -2.37
C ALA A 67 -3.75 6.76 -1.08
N LEU A 68 -3.39 8.03 -0.90
CA LEU A 68 -2.46 8.47 0.15
C LEU A 68 -3.05 8.33 1.56
N ASP A 69 -4.37 8.48 1.72
CA ASP A 69 -5.09 8.20 2.96
C ASP A 69 -4.93 6.73 3.38
N HIS A 70 -5.08 5.80 2.43
CA HIS A 70 -4.85 4.37 2.65
C HIS A 70 -3.37 4.06 2.91
N VAL A 71 -2.44 4.73 2.22
CA VAL A 71 -1.00 4.63 2.51
C VAL A 71 -0.71 4.98 3.97
N ILE A 72 -1.22 6.12 4.45
CA ILE A 72 -1.02 6.58 5.83
C ILE A 72 -1.62 5.56 6.81
N ALA A 73 -2.81 5.04 6.53
CA ALA A 73 -3.46 4.05 7.38
C ALA A 73 -2.63 2.76 7.50
N VAL A 74 -2.21 2.16 6.38
CA VAL A 74 -1.41 0.93 6.36
C VAL A 74 -0.05 1.13 7.02
N ALA A 75 0.62 2.24 6.72
CA ALA A 75 1.92 2.52 7.28
C ALA A 75 1.86 2.73 8.81
N SER A 76 0.83 3.42 9.30
CA SER A 76 0.61 3.62 10.73
C SER A 76 0.27 2.30 11.44
N GLU A 77 -0.60 1.49 10.84
CA GLU A 77 -1.03 0.19 11.39
C GLU A 77 0.14 -0.81 11.52
N HIS A 78 1.08 -0.79 10.58
CA HIS A 78 2.20 -1.74 10.53
C HIS A 78 3.57 -1.15 10.89
N GLY A 79 3.62 0.08 11.42
CA GLY A 79 4.85 0.73 11.84
C GLY A 79 5.88 0.94 10.70
N ILE A 80 5.40 1.19 9.49
CA ILE A 80 6.26 1.53 8.35
C ILE A 80 6.66 3.00 8.45
N LYS A 81 7.98 3.23 8.46
CA LYS A 81 8.60 4.56 8.45
C LYS A 81 9.06 4.93 7.05
N ASP A 82 9.47 6.19 6.86
CA ASP A 82 10.11 6.69 5.64
C ASP A 82 9.26 6.48 4.37
N ILE A 83 7.94 6.69 4.52
CA ILE A 83 6.94 6.50 3.44
C ILE A 83 7.34 7.30 2.18
N LYS A 84 7.89 8.51 2.34
CA LYS A 84 8.33 9.33 1.20
C LYS A 84 9.31 8.59 0.30
N THR A 85 10.34 7.99 0.87
CA THR A 85 11.35 7.22 0.12
C THR A 85 10.75 6.00 -0.58
N LEU A 86 9.74 5.36 0.03
CA LEU A 86 9.03 4.24 -0.61
C LEU A 86 8.22 4.69 -1.83
N LEU A 87 7.68 5.91 -1.81
CA LEU A 87 6.85 6.48 -2.87
C LEU A 87 7.64 7.17 -3.99
N GLU A 88 8.86 7.62 -3.69
CA GLU A 88 9.76 8.31 -4.65
C GLU A 88 10.43 7.36 -5.64
N ASN A 89 10.52 6.07 -5.32
CA ASN A 89 11.00 5.02 -6.23
C ASN A 89 9.92 4.73 -7.29
N LYS A 90 9.82 5.61 -8.29
CA LYS A 90 8.98 5.44 -9.49
C LYS A 90 9.63 4.53 -10.52
#